data_AF-A0A1X7SFK6-F1
#
_entry.id   AF-A0A1X7SFK6-F1
#
_cell.length_a   1.000
_cell.length_b   1.000
_cell.length_c   1.000
_cell.angle_alpha   90.00
_cell.angle_beta   90.00
_cell.angle_gamma   90.00
#
_symmetry.space_group_name_H-M   'P 1'
#
loop_
_entity.id
_entity.type
_entity.pdbx_description
1 polymer ?
#
loop_
_entity_poly.entity_id
_entity_poly.type
_entity_poly.pdbx_seq_one_letter_code
_entity_poly.pdbx_strand_id
1 'polypeptide(L)'
;DLQQLTVKIDHTKARMDEVNSDVQMYTDQIKQLDKEMETWKTIERENQDQMAEDLKSMEKVANKRALLFKKKEEALGKLRGLGSLPSDFAKYQHYTTSQLWKKLEKCNNDLKKYSHVNKRALDQFKDFSEHKEKLTDRKIELDKAYESIQELFDVLELKKHEAIEFTFKQMSKYFTEVFHELVPQGHGQLVMKKLNEDVSMESDSQSETASISDQYTGVSIRVIL
;
A
#
# COMPACT_ATOMS: atom_id res chain seq x y z
N ASP A 1 -18.70 -120.06 -59.51
CA ASP A 1 -19.53 -119.04 -58.82
C ASP A 1 -19.20 -118.84 -57.34
N LEU A 2 -19.12 -119.88 -56.52
CA LEU A 2 -18.78 -119.75 -55.10
C LEU A 2 -17.41 -119.11 -54.82
N GLN A 3 -16.34 -119.49 -55.53
CA GLN A 3 -14.99 -118.93 -55.31
C GLN A 3 -14.88 -117.42 -55.65
N GLN A 4 -15.57 -116.94 -56.69
CA GLN A 4 -15.59 -115.52 -57.02
C GLN A 4 -16.35 -114.70 -55.97
N LEU A 5 -17.37 -115.30 -55.34
CA LEU A 5 -18.11 -114.67 -54.25
C LEU A 5 -17.26 -114.57 -52.98
N THR A 6 -16.46 -115.59 -52.66
CA THR A 6 -15.52 -115.57 -51.52
C THR A 6 -14.45 -114.49 -51.67
N VAL A 7 -13.85 -114.36 -52.86
CA VAL A 7 -12.85 -113.32 -53.13
C VAL A 7 -13.44 -111.91 -53.02
N LYS A 8 -14.70 -111.72 -53.48
CA LYS A 8 -15.41 -110.44 -53.29
C LYS A 8 -15.70 -110.16 -51.83
N ILE A 9 -16.11 -111.16 -51.05
CA ILE A 9 -16.37 -111.05 -49.60
C ILE A 9 -15.08 -110.65 -48.86
N ASP A 10 -13.96 -111.30 -49.16
CA ASP A 10 -12.66 -110.98 -48.55
C ASP A 10 -12.17 -109.58 -48.93
N HIS A 11 -12.36 -109.16 -50.18
CA HIS A 11 -12.06 -107.80 -50.59
C HIS A 11 -12.94 -106.76 -49.88
N THR A 12 -14.25 -107.02 -49.74
CA THR A 12 -15.14 -106.13 -48.97
C THR A 12 -14.81 -106.11 -47.48
N LYS A 13 -14.35 -107.22 -46.90
CA LYS A 13 -13.86 -107.25 -45.51
C LYS A 13 -12.61 -106.41 -45.33
N ALA A 14 -11.61 -106.59 -46.19
CA ALA A 14 -10.39 -105.78 -46.14
C ALA A 14 -10.70 -104.28 -46.29
N ARG A 15 -11.62 -103.92 -47.18
CA ARG A 15 -12.08 -102.54 -47.34
C ARG A 15 -12.90 -102.04 -46.15
N MET A 16 -13.62 -102.92 -45.47
CA MET A 16 -14.36 -102.58 -44.25
C MET A 16 -13.42 -102.36 -43.06
N ASP A 17 -12.35 -103.16 -42.94
CA ASP A 17 -11.31 -102.99 -41.92
C ASP A 17 -10.50 -101.70 -42.14
N GLU A 18 -10.18 -101.37 -43.39
CA GLU A 18 -9.53 -100.10 -43.76
C GLU A 18 -10.40 -98.89 -43.41
N VAL A 19 -11.68 -98.92 -43.79
CA VAL A 19 -12.65 -97.87 -43.42
C VAL A 19 -12.83 -97.79 -41.89
N ASN A 20 -12.83 -98.91 -41.17
CA ASN A 20 -12.90 -98.90 -39.71
C ASN A 20 -11.67 -98.25 -39.08
N SER A 21 -10.48 -98.51 -39.63
CA SER A 21 -9.22 -97.89 -39.20
C SER A 21 -9.25 -96.37 -39.44
N ASP A 22 -9.73 -95.93 -40.60
CA ASP A 22 -9.89 -94.51 -40.92
C ASP A 22 -10.90 -93.82 -39.99
N VAL A 23 -12.04 -94.46 -39.74
CA VAL A 23 -13.05 -93.97 -38.78
C VAL A 23 -12.44 -93.81 -37.40
N GLN A 24 -11.63 -94.77 -36.95
CA GLN A 24 -10.99 -94.71 -35.64
C GLN A 24 -9.93 -93.59 -35.58
N MET A 25 -9.14 -93.41 -36.63
CA MET A 25 -8.17 -92.32 -36.76
C MET A 25 -8.86 -90.94 -36.74
N TYR A 26 -9.93 -90.76 -37.52
CA TYR A 26 -10.70 -89.52 -37.53
C TYR A 26 -11.40 -89.26 -36.18
N THR A 27 -11.87 -90.31 -35.51
CA THR A 27 -12.47 -90.17 -34.16
C THR A 27 -11.45 -89.68 -33.14
N ASP A 28 -10.20 -90.14 -33.21
CA ASP A 28 -9.15 -89.69 -32.31
C ASP A 28 -8.65 -88.27 -32.65
N GLN A 29 -8.63 -87.89 -33.94
CA GLN A 29 -8.38 -86.51 -34.37
C GLN A 29 -9.47 -85.55 -33.87
N ILE A 30 -10.75 -85.93 -33.96
CA ILE A 30 -11.86 -85.12 -33.43
C ILE A 30 -11.69 -84.91 -31.92
N LYS A 31 -11.35 -85.95 -31.16
CA LYS A 31 -11.10 -85.83 -29.72
C LYS A 31 -9.91 -84.93 -29.39
N GLN A 32 -8.86 -84.93 -30.20
CA GLN A 32 -7.72 -84.01 -30.01
C GLN A 32 -8.13 -82.57 -30.28
N LEU A 33 -8.82 -82.33 -31.40
CA LEU A 33 -9.34 -81.01 -31.76
C LEU A 33 -10.33 -80.47 -30.73
N ASP A 34 -11.21 -81.30 -30.17
CA ASP A 34 -12.11 -80.90 -29.08
C ASP A 34 -11.35 -80.49 -27.82
N LYS A 35 -10.29 -81.23 -27.45
CA LYS A 35 -9.44 -80.84 -26.30
C LYS A 35 -8.73 -79.51 -26.56
N GLU A 36 -8.16 -79.33 -27.75
CA GLU A 36 -7.53 -78.07 -28.13
C GLU A 36 -8.54 -76.92 -28.10
N MET A 37 -9.75 -77.12 -28.63
CA MET A 37 -10.82 -76.13 -28.60
C MET A 37 -11.17 -75.72 -27.16
N GLU A 38 -11.29 -76.67 -26.23
CA GLU A 38 -11.56 -76.35 -24.82
C GLU A 38 -10.40 -75.63 -24.14
N THR A 39 -9.14 -75.95 -24.48
CA THR A 39 -7.99 -75.19 -23.98
C THR A 39 -7.98 -73.75 -24.51
N TRP A 40 -8.27 -73.56 -25.79
CA TRP A 40 -8.36 -72.23 -26.40
C TRP A 40 -9.50 -71.39 -25.82
N LYS A 41 -10.67 -72.00 -25.57
CA LYS A 41 -11.78 -71.32 -24.87
C LYS A 41 -11.40 -70.87 -23.46
N THR A 42 -10.62 -71.68 -22.75
CA THR A 42 -10.15 -71.33 -21.41
C THR A 42 -9.19 -70.14 -21.45
N ILE A 43 -8.22 -70.17 -22.37
CA ILE A 43 -7.26 -69.07 -22.58
C ILE A 43 -7.98 -67.79 -23.03
N GLU A 44 -8.96 -67.90 -23.92
CA GLU A 44 -9.78 -66.76 -24.36
C GLU A 44 -10.50 -66.12 -23.17
N ARG A 45 -11.10 -66.94 -22.30
CA ARG A 45 -11.79 -66.45 -21.11
C ARG A 45 -10.84 -65.77 -20.11
N GLU A 46 -9.68 -66.36 -19.84
CA GLU A 46 -8.66 -65.74 -18.96
C GLU A 46 -8.18 -64.39 -19.53
N ASN A 47 -7.94 -64.32 -20.85
CA ASN A 47 -7.56 -63.08 -21.51
C ASN A 47 -8.67 -62.02 -21.45
N GLN A 48 -9.94 -62.42 -21.57
CA GLN A 48 -11.08 -61.52 -21.42
C GLN A 48 -11.19 -60.98 -19.98
N ASP A 49 -11.01 -61.84 -18.98
CA ASP A 49 -11.02 -61.44 -17.57
C ASP A 49 -9.85 -60.48 -17.25
N GLN A 50 -8.64 -60.77 -17.76
CA GLN A 50 -7.48 -59.88 -17.62
C GLN A 50 -7.70 -58.53 -18.32
N MET A 51 -8.25 -58.52 -19.54
CA MET A 51 -8.59 -57.29 -20.25
C MET A 51 -9.60 -56.44 -19.45
N ALA A 52 -10.60 -57.06 -18.83
CA ALA A 52 -11.59 -56.36 -18.03
C ALA A 52 -10.97 -55.72 -16.77
N GLU A 53 -10.04 -56.42 -16.11
CA GLU A 53 -9.31 -55.88 -14.96
C GLU A 53 -8.38 -54.73 -15.37
N ASP A 54 -7.65 -54.89 -16.47
CA ASP A 54 -6.77 -53.85 -17.02
C ASP A 54 -7.57 -52.60 -17.40
N LEU A 55 -8.73 -52.76 -18.05
CA LEU A 55 -9.63 -51.65 -18.40
C LEU A 55 -10.06 -50.86 -17.16
N LYS A 56 -10.46 -51.57 -16.09
CA LYS A 56 -10.86 -50.96 -14.81
C LYS A 56 -9.69 -50.25 -14.13
N SER A 57 -8.48 -50.81 -14.20
CA SER A 57 -7.27 -50.17 -13.67
C SER A 57 -6.94 -48.89 -14.45
N MET A 58 -7.10 -48.93 -15.78
CA MET A 58 -6.82 -47.81 -16.67
C MET A 58 -7.81 -46.68 -16.44
N GLU A 59 -9.09 -46.98 -16.23
CA GLU A 59 -10.11 -46.00 -15.88
C GLU A 59 -9.79 -45.29 -14.54
N LYS A 60 -9.35 -46.02 -13.52
CA LYS A 60 -8.91 -45.42 -12.25
C LYS A 60 -7.74 -44.46 -12.44
N VAL A 61 -6.75 -44.84 -13.24
CA VAL A 61 -5.59 -43.98 -13.54
C VAL A 61 -6.01 -42.74 -14.34
N ALA A 62 -6.89 -42.91 -15.33
CA ALA A 62 -7.43 -41.80 -16.12
C ALA A 62 -8.19 -40.79 -15.24
N ASN A 63 -9.06 -41.27 -14.34
CA ASN A 63 -9.79 -40.44 -13.39
C ASN A 63 -8.85 -39.71 -12.41
N LYS A 64 -7.83 -40.41 -11.90
CA LYS A 64 -6.82 -39.80 -11.02
C LYS A 64 -6.01 -38.73 -11.76
N ARG A 65 -5.63 -38.98 -13.01
CA ARG A 65 -4.94 -38.02 -13.87
C ARG A 65 -5.81 -36.80 -14.13
N ALA A 66 -7.08 -36.96 -14.47
CA ALA A 66 -8.00 -35.85 -14.69
C ALA A 66 -8.14 -34.97 -13.43
N LEU A 67 -8.28 -35.59 -12.25
CA LEU A 67 -8.36 -34.86 -10.97
C LEU A 67 -7.08 -34.07 -10.68
N LEU A 68 -5.90 -34.69 -10.85
CA LEU A 68 -4.62 -34.02 -10.64
C LEU A 68 -4.39 -32.88 -11.62
N PHE A 69 -4.84 -33.05 -12.87
CA PHE A 69 -4.77 -32.01 -13.88
C PHE A 69 -5.62 -30.81 -13.49
N LYS A 70 -6.87 -31.03 -13.06
CA LYS A 70 -7.75 -29.97 -12.55
C LYS A 70 -7.12 -29.23 -11.37
N LYS A 71 -6.56 -29.95 -10.39
CA LYS A 71 -5.85 -29.33 -9.25
C LYS A 71 -4.63 -28.51 -9.69
N LYS A 72 -3.87 -28.98 -10.68
CA LYS A 72 -2.74 -28.23 -11.25
C LYS A 72 -3.22 -26.93 -11.89
N GLU A 73 -4.30 -26.98 -12.65
CA GLU A 73 -4.88 -25.81 -13.32
C GLU A 73 -5.39 -24.77 -12.30
N GLU A 74 -6.09 -25.21 -11.25
CA GLU A 74 -6.51 -24.35 -10.14
C GLU A 74 -5.31 -23.69 -9.44
N ALA A 75 -4.23 -24.43 -9.20
CA ALA A 75 -3.01 -23.89 -8.59
C ALA A 75 -2.32 -22.86 -9.52
N LEU A 76 -2.27 -23.12 -10.83
CA LEU A 76 -1.74 -22.18 -11.81
C LEU A 76 -2.61 -20.92 -11.92
N GLY A 77 -3.94 -21.07 -11.85
CA GLY A 77 -4.87 -19.95 -11.79
C GLY A 77 -4.63 -19.06 -10.58
N LYS A 78 -4.48 -19.67 -9.39
CA LYS A 78 -4.11 -18.95 -8.16
C LYS A 78 -2.75 -18.26 -8.28
N LEU A 79 -1.75 -18.92 -8.89
CA LEU A 79 -0.43 -18.34 -9.12
C LEU A 79 -0.51 -17.09 -10.01
N ARG A 80 -1.28 -17.15 -11.10
CA ARG A 80 -1.51 -15.99 -11.97
C ARG A 80 -2.26 -14.87 -11.26
N GLY A 81 -3.22 -15.20 -10.39
CA GLY A 81 -3.96 -14.23 -9.59
C GLY A 81 -3.12 -13.51 -8.53
N LEU A 82 -2.01 -14.11 -8.07
CA LEU A 82 -1.06 -13.49 -7.14
C LEU A 82 -0.14 -12.44 -7.81
N GLY A 83 -0.17 -12.33 -9.15
CA GLY A 83 0.62 -11.35 -9.89
C GLY A 83 2.04 -11.81 -10.23
N SER A 84 2.95 -10.86 -10.44
CA SER A 84 4.33 -11.15 -10.82
C SER A 84 5.15 -11.61 -9.62
N LEU A 85 6.09 -12.52 -9.88
CA LEU A 85 6.98 -13.04 -8.86
C LEU A 85 7.97 -11.93 -8.43
N PRO A 86 8.07 -11.59 -7.13
CA PRO A 86 9.00 -10.57 -6.67
C PRO A 86 10.46 -10.92 -6.92
N SER A 87 11.31 -9.90 -7.11
CA SER A 87 12.77 -10.04 -7.32
C SER A 87 13.48 -10.79 -6.19
N ASP A 88 12.94 -10.72 -4.98
CA ASP A 88 13.47 -11.39 -3.78
C ASP A 88 13.20 -12.89 -3.72
N PHE A 89 12.53 -13.47 -4.72
CA PHE A 89 12.22 -14.90 -4.75
C PHE A 89 13.47 -15.80 -4.66
N ALA A 90 14.58 -15.38 -5.28
CA ALA A 90 15.83 -16.14 -5.27
C ALA A 90 16.33 -16.48 -3.86
N LYS A 91 16.04 -15.62 -2.87
CA LYS A 91 16.39 -15.83 -1.46
C LYS A 91 15.73 -17.06 -0.85
N TYR A 92 14.62 -17.52 -1.42
CA TYR A 92 13.79 -18.61 -0.89
C TYR A 92 13.89 -19.92 -1.68
N GLN A 93 14.64 -19.94 -2.78
CA GLN A 93 14.70 -21.08 -3.71
C GLN A 93 15.34 -22.34 -3.11
N HIS A 94 16.26 -22.17 -2.15
CA HIS A 94 16.93 -23.29 -1.47
C HIS A 94 16.15 -23.89 -0.30
N TYR A 95 14.98 -23.35 0.05
CA TYR A 95 14.19 -23.83 1.17
C TYR A 95 13.31 -25.02 0.79
N THR A 96 13.19 -25.97 1.71
CA THR A 96 12.23 -27.06 1.58
C THR A 96 10.79 -26.55 1.74
N THR A 97 9.82 -27.28 1.20
CA THR A 97 8.39 -26.94 1.32
C THR A 97 7.98 -26.75 2.79
N SER A 98 8.46 -27.60 3.71
CA SER A 98 8.15 -27.47 5.14
C SER A 98 8.69 -26.16 5.76
N GLN A 99 9.91 -25.77 5.38
CA GLN A 99 10.49 -24.50 5.86
C GLN A 99 9.76 -23.28 5.28
N LEU A 100 9.34 -23.34 4.03
CA LEU A 100 8.52 -22.29 3.39
C LEU A 100 7.20 -22.10 4.13
N TRP A 101 6.51 -23.18 4.50
CA TRP A 101 5.27 -23.12 5.28
C TRP A 101 5.49 -22.45 6.65
N LYS A 102 6.54 -22.84 7.39
CA LYS A 102 6.86 -22.20 8.68
C LYS A 102 7.14 -20.70 8.55
N LYS A 103 7.87 -20.30 7.51
CA LYS A 103 8.12 -18.87 7.24
C LYS A 103 6.85 -18.13 6.85
N LEU A 104 6.00 -18.71 6.01
CA LEU A 104 4.72 -18.13 5.61
C LEU A 104 3.82 -17.92 6.83
N GLU A 105 3.74 -18.91 7.72
CA GLU A 105 2.97 -18.80 8.96
C GLU A 105 3.51 -17.70 9.87
N LYS A 106 4.83 -17.61 10.04
CA LYS A 106 5.47 -16.53 10.81
C LYS A 106 5.13 -15.16 10.22
N CYS A 107 5.29 -14.97 8.90
CA CYS A 107 4.95 -13.72 8.23
C CYS A 107 3.46 -13.39 8.37
N ASN A 108 2.56 -14.38 8.28
CA ASN A 108 1.13 -14.16 8.44
C ASN A 108 0.77 -13.76 9.87
N ASN A 109 1.41 -14.38 10.87
CA ASN A 109 1.24 -14.01 12.28
C ASN A 109 1.80 -12.60 12.57
N ASP A 110 2.92 -12.24 11.97
CA ASP A 110 3.45 -10.88 12.07
C ASP A 110 2.53 -9.87 11.37
N LEU A 111 1.97 -10.21 10.20
CA LEU A 111 1.03 -9.35 9.48
C LEU A 111 -0.26 -9.09 10.29
N LYS A 112 -0.75 -10.09 11.03
CA LYS A 112 -1.91 -9.93 11.93
C LYS A 112 -1.68 -8.88 13.02
N LYS A 113 -0.45 -8.74 13.54
CA LYS A 113 -0.12 -7.70 14.52
C LYS A 113 -0.36 -6.28 13.97
N TYR A 114 -0.24 -6.13 12.66
CA TYR A 114 -0.43 -4.88 11.93
C TYR A 114 -1.83 -4.74 11.30
N SER A 115 -2.83 -5.46 11.82
CA SER A 115 -4.21 -5.44 11.28
C SER A 115 -4.85 -4.03 11.28
N HIS A 116 -4.43 -3.15 12.17
CA HIS A 116 -4.99 -1.80 12.34
C HIS A 116 -3.99 -0.69 12.02
N VAL A 117 -3.23 -0.86 10.94
CA VAL A 117 -2.33 0.21 10.47
C VAL A 117 -3.07 1.18 9.55
N ASN A 118 -2.84 2.48 9.75
CA ASN A 118 -3.34 3.53 8.87
C ASN A 118 -2.61 3.46 7.52
N LYS A 119 -3.29 2.89 6.52
CA LYS A 119 -2.77 2.72 5.16
C LYS A 119 -2.53 4.05 4.43
N ARG A 120 -3.16 5.14 4.87
CA ARG A 120 -3.01 6.48 4.31
C ARG A 120 -1.98 7.33 5.04
N ALA A 121 -1.30 6.78 6.05
CA ALA A 121 -0.37 7.55 6.88
C ALA A 121 0.73 8.22 6.04
N LEU A 122 1.22 7.55 4.99
CA LEU A 122 2.25 8.11 4.14
C LEU A 122 1.73 9.29 3.31
N ASP A 123 0.55 9.15 2.71
CA ASP A 123 -0.09 10.23 1.94
C ASP A 123 -0.43 11.42 2.85
N GLN A 124 -1.06 11.13 4.00
CA GLN A 124 -1.38 12.14 5.01
C GLN A 124 -0.11 12.84 5.52
N PHE A 125 0.99 12.12 5.73
CA PHE A 125 2.24 12.71 6.17
C PHE A 125 2.81 13.67 5.12
N LYS A 126 2.76 13.31 3.84
CA LYS A 126 3.18 14.19 2.75
C LYS A 126 2.32 15.46 2.70
N ASP A 127 1.00 15.30 2.69
CA ASP A 127 0.04 16.41 2.64
C ASP A 127 0.23 17.35 3.84
N PHE A 128 0.33 16.80 5.06
CA PHE A 128 0.53 17.60 6.27
C PHE A 128 1.92 18.22 6.35
N SER A 129 2.95 17.59 5.78
CA SER A 129 4.30 18.19 5.73
C SER A 129 4.31 19.41 4.82
N GLU A 130 3.68 19.32 3.64
CA GLU A 130 3.56 20.46 2.72
C GLU A 130 2.73 21.59 3.34
N HIS A 131 1.61 21.26 4.00
CA HIS A 131 0.80 22.24 4.70
C HIS A 131 1.58 22.92 5.84
N LYS A 132 2.35 22.14 6.62
CA LYS A 132 3.20 22.68 7.68
C LYS A 132 4.24 23.66 7.14
N GLU A 133 4.88 23.33 6.02
CA GLU A 133 5.86 24.20 5.37
C GLU A 133 5.20 25.53 4.96
N LYS A 134 4.09 25.49 4.22
CA LYS A 134 3.33 26.69 3.82
C LYS A 134 2.92 27.57 5.01
N LEU A 135 2.45 26.95 6.11
CA LEU A 135 2.09 27.69 7.32
C LEU A 135 3.30 28.31 8.00
N THR A 136 4.44 27.62 7.97
CA THR A 136 5.70 28.11 8.55
C THR A 136 6.21 29.31 7.77
N ASP A 137 6.21 29.24 6.44
CA ASP A 137 6.61 30.36 5.58
C ASP A 137 5.72 31.58 5.79
N ARG A 138 4.40 31.37 5.85
CA ARG A 138 3.45 32.45 6.13
C ARG A 138 3.66 33.08 7.51
N LYS A 139 4.03 32.28 8.52
CA LYS A 139 4.38 32.81 9.84
C LYS A 139 5.62 33.71 9.74
N ILE A 140 6.67 33.26 9.06
CA ILE A 140 7.90 34.04 8.88
C ILE A 140 7.60 35.37 8.15
N GLU A 141 6.74 35.34 7.14
CA GLU A 141 6.30 36.56 6.43
C GLU A 141 5.54 37.52 7.36
N LEU A 142 4.61 37.00 8.17
CA LEU A 142 3.88 37.80 9.15
C LEU A 142 4.79 38.40 10.22
N ASP A 143 5.77 37.64 10.72
CA ASP A 143 6.73 38.12 11.71
C ASP A 143 7.57 39.29 11.13
N LYS A 144 8.03 39.18 9.88
CA LYS A 144 8.71 40.29 9.17
C LYS A 144 7.80 41.49 8.93
N ALA A 145 6.54 41.26 8.59
CA ALA A 145 5.58 42.34 8.39
C ALA A 145 5.32 43.07 9.72
N TYR A 146 5.25 42.34 10.84
CA TYR A 146 5.13 42.92 12.17
C TYR A 146 6.35 43.80 12.52
N GLU A 147 7.57 43.29 12.29
CA GLU A 147 8.80 44.06 12.50
C GLU A 147 8.80 45.37 11.69
N SER A 148 8.43 45.32 10.41
CA SER A 148 8.39 46.53 9.58
C SER A 148 7.29 47.53 10.00
N ILE A 149 6.17 47.05 10.54
CA ILE A 149 5.14 47.92 11.12
C ILE A 149 5.64 48.60 12.40
N GLN A 150 6.37 47.86 13.26
CA GLN A 150 6.97 48.43 14.47
C GLN A 150 7.99 49.52 14.12
N GLU A 151 8.90 49.24 13.18
CA GLU A 151 9.87 50.23 12.71
C GLU A 151 9.18 51.49 12.14
N LEU A 152 8.11 51.31 11.34
CA LEU A 152 7.35 52.43 10.80
C LEU A 152 6.65 53.22 11.92
N PHE A 153 6.11 52.54 12.92
CA PHE A 153 5.47 53.16 14.07
C PHE A 153 6.45 54.06 14.82
N ASP A 154 7.66 53.56 15.09
CA ASP A 154 8.73 54.33 15.76
C ASP A 154 9.12 55.57 14.95
N VAL A 155 9.25 55.45 13.62
CA VAL A 155 9.55 56.58 12.74
C VAL A 155 8.42 57.61 12.74
N LEU A 156 7.16 57.17 12.72
CA LEU A 156 6.01 58.07 12.78
C LEU A 156 5.92 58.79 14.13
N GLU A 157 6.22 58.08 15.22
CA GLU A 157 6.25 58.65 16.55
C GLU A 157 7.32 59.74 16.68
N LEU A 158 8.53 59.48 16.17
CA LEU A 158 9.62 60.45 16.13
C LEU A 158 9.21 61.68 15.31
N LYS A 159 8.66 61.48 14.10
CA LYS A 159 8.18 62.60 13.25
C LYS A 159 7.05 63.39 13.91
N LYS A 160 6.15 62.73 14.63
CA LYS A 160 5.09 63.40 15.40
C LYS A 160 5.70 64.29 16.47
N HIS A 161 6.69 63.78 17.21
CA HIS A 161 7.39 64.53 18.24
C HIS A 161 8.13 65.76 17.67
N GLU A 162 8.91 65.57 16.59
CA GLU A 162 9.61 66.66 15.91
C GLU A 162 8.65 67.75 15.40
N ALA A 163 7.51 67.35 14.81
CA ALA A 163 6.50 68.29 14.35
C ALA A 163 5.87 69.08 15.50
N ILE A 164 5.59 68.44 16.64
CA ILE A 164 5.09 69.12 17.85
C ILE A 164 6.12 70.13 18.38
N GLU A 165 7.40 69.75 18.49
CA GLU A 165 8.45 70.67 18.92
C GLU A 165 8.63 71.84 17.96
N PHE A 166 8.63 71.57 16.65
CA PHE A 166 8.82 72.59 15.62
C PHE A 166 7.67 73.60 15.61
N THR A 167 6.42 73.12 15.65
CA THR A 167 5.23 73.99 15.72
C THR A 167 5.21 74.79 17.02
N PHE A 168 5.58 74.18 18.15
CA PHE A 168 5.68 74.89 19.42
C PHE A 168 6.74 75.99 19.41
N LYS A 169 7.94 75.73 18.89
CA LYS A 169 8.99 76.76 18.74
C LYS A 169 8.52 77.94 17.90
N GLN A 170 7.82 77.68 16.80
CA GLN A 170 7.24 78.75 15.97
C GLN A 170 6.18 79.54 16.73
N MET A 171 5.22 78.86 17.38
CA MET A 171 4.20 79.53 18.19
C MET A 171 4.81 80.36 19.32
N SER A 172 5.85 79.85 20.00
CA SER A 172 6.58 80.58 21.03
C SER A 172 7.21 81.86 20.50
N LYS A 173 7.82 81.80 19.31
CA LYS A 173 8.44 82.98 18.69
C LYS A 173 7.39 84.05 18.36
N TYR A 174 6.32 83.66 17.65
CA TYR A 174 5.26 84.59 17.26
C TYR A 174 4.51 85.15 18.47
N PHE A 175 4.28 84.34 19.50
CA PHE A 175 3.65 84.81 20.74
C PHE A 175 4.48 85.90 21.42
N THR A 176 5.80 85.70 21.55
CA THR A 176 6.69 86.70 22.16
C THR A 176 6.74 87.99 21.33
N GLU A 177 6.78 87.89 20.00
CA GLU A 177 6.75 89.05 19.09
C GLU A 177 5.45 89.85 19.25
N VAL A 178 4.30 89.17 19.17
CA VAL A 178 2.98 89.79 19.33
C VAL A 178 2.80 90.36 20.74
N PHE A 179 3.22 89.64 21.79
CA PHE A 179 3.09 90.11 23.16
C PHE A 179 3.90 91.39 23.41
N HIS A 180 5.11 91.49 22.86
CA HIS A 180 5.95 92.67 22.99
C HIS A 180 5.37 93.90 22.28
N GLU A 181 4.71 93.70 21.14
CA GLU A 181 3.98 94.78 20.44
C GLU A 181 2.79 95.31 21.24
N LEU A 182 2.07 94.42 21.96
CA LEU A 182 0.94 94.82 22.81
C LEU A 182 1.37 95.42 24.18
N VAL A 183 2.44 94.93 24.79
CA VAL A 183 2.91 95.37 26.12
C VAL A 183 4.42 95.64 26.08
N PRO A 184 4.86 96.88 25.76
CA PRO A 184 6.28 97.20 25.52
C PRO A 184 7.20 97.00 26.73
N GLN A 185 6.65 97.05 27.95
CA GLN A 185 7.41 96.87 29.20
C GLN A 185 7.40 95.42 29.72
N GLY A 186 6.59 94.53 29.14
CA GLY A 186 6.46 93.14 29.58
C GLY A 186 7.09 92.14 28.60
N HIS A 187 7.45 90.96 29.10
CA HIS A 187 7.95 89.84 28.32
C HIS A 187 7.08 88.59 28.53
N GLY A 188 6.47 88.09 27.46
CA GLY A 188 5.64 86.89 27.45
C GLY A 188 6.32 85.74 26.73
N GLN A 189 6.41 84.57 27.38
CA GLN A 189 6.99 83.36 26.80
C GLN A 189 6.04 82.17 26.97
N LEU A 190 5.92 81.35 25.92
CA LEU A 190 5.22 80.06 25.98
C LEU A 190 6.18 79.00 26.53
N VAL A 191 5.70 78.20 27.49
CA VAL A 191 6.42 77.08 28.11
C VAL A 191 5.60 75.80 27.94
N MET A 192 6.17 74.82 27.25
CA MET A 192 5.58 73.51 27.04
C MET A 192 5.70 72.67 28.32
N LYS A 193 4.57 72.16 28.82
CA LYS A 193 4.52 71.34 30.04
C LYS A 193 4.71 69.88 29.70
N LYS A 194 5.58 69.22 30.46
CA LYS A 194 5.82 67.79 30.35
C LYS A 194 5.18 67.03 31.52
N LEU A 195 4.67 65.83 31.26
CA LEU A 195 4.00 64.96 32.24
C LEU A 195 4.89 64.65 33.47
N ASN A 196 6.22 64.67 33.28
CA ASN A 196 7.18 64.28 34.31
C ASN A 196 7.61 65.44 35.26
N GLU A 197 7.08 66.65 35.14
CA GLU A 197 7.43 67.76 36.04
C GLU A 197 6.54 67.86 37.30
N ASP A 198 5.37 67.20 37.33
CA ASP A 198 4.40 67.30 38.45
C ASP A 198 4.26 66.00 39.28
N VAL A 199 4.99 64.92 38.98
CA VAL A 199 4.96 63.67 39.77
C VAL A 199 6.13 63.63 40.73
N SER A 200 5.87 64.10 41.95
CA SER A 200 6.72 63.80 43.11
C SER A 200 6.90 62.28 43.25
N MET A 201 8.10 61.88 43.68
CA MET A 201 8.50 60.50 43.91
C MET A 201 7.41 59.67 44.59
N GLU A 202 7.01 58.55 43.97
CA GLU A 202 6.48 57.30 44.53
C GLU A 202 5.44 56.66 43.59
N SER A 203 5.91 55.81 42.67
CA SER A 203 5.18 54.57 42.29
C SER A 203 5.99 53.78 41.26
N ASP A 204 6.66 52.76 41.78
CA ASP A 204 7.25 51.64 41.07
C ASP A 204 6.12 50.78 40.49
N SER A 205 5.88 50.85 39.17
CA SER A 205 5.11 49.86 38.38
C SER A 205 5.17 50.17 36.88
N GLN A 206 6.06 49.45 36.19
CA GLN A 206 5.91 48.94 34.82
C GLN A 206 5.05 49.75 33.84
N SER A 207 5.68 50.64 33.06
CA SER A 207 5.18 51.06 31.75
C SER A 207 6.36 51.47 30.87
N GLU A 208 7.11 50.49 30.37
CA GLU A 208 8.22 50.69 29.42
C GLU A 208 7.77 51.02 27.98
N THR A 209 6.56 51.53 27.79
CA THR A 209 6.09 52.02 26.49
C THR A 209 5.27 53.30 26.64
N ALA A 210 5.76 54.26 27.42
CA ALA A 210 5.26 55.62 27.30
C ALA A 210 5.86 56.22 26.02
N SER A 211 5.02 56.33 24.98
CA SER A 211 5.36 57.00 23.72
C SER A 211 6.01 58.36 24.04
N ILE A 212 7.16 58.68 23.45
CA ILE A 212 7.93 59.93 23.68
C ILE A 212 7.03 61.17 23.47
N SER A 213 6.01 60.99 22.65
CA SER A 213 5.00 61.98 22.34
C SER A 213 3.89 62.18 23.38
N ASP A 214 3.67 61.21 24.27
CA ASP A 214 2.71 61.30 25.38
C ASP A 214 3.30 62.05 26.59
N GLN A 215 4.56 62.48 26.48
CA GLN A 215 5.23 63.25 27.51
C GLN A 215 4.74 64.70 27.60
N TYR A 216 3.92 65.20 26.67
CA TYR A 216 3.44 66.58 26.66
C TYR A 216 2.00 66.69 27.18
N THR A 217 1.79 67.43 28.28
CA THR A 217 0.47 67.58 28.92
C THR A 217 -0.25 68.87 28.56
N GLY A 218 0.49 69.88 28.09
CA GLY A 218 -0.12 71.14 27.68
C GLY A 218 0.90 72.25 27.46
N VAL A 219 0.38 73.47 27.31
CA VAL A 219 1.18 74.68 27.12
C VAL A 219 0.76 75.71 28.17
N SER A 220 1.74 76.38 28.78
CA SER A 220 1.53 77.45 29.75
C SER A 220 2.19 78.74 29.30
N ILE A 221 1.67 79.87 29.77
CA ILE A 221 2.20 81.20 29.45
C ILE A 221 2.90 81.73 30.70
N ARG A 222 4.15 82.15 30.55
CA ARG A 222 4.92 82.86 31.57
C ARG A 222 5.05 84.31 31.16
N VAL A 223 4.55 85.21 32.00
CA VAL A 223 4.66 86.66 31.79
C VAL A 223 5.56 87.24 32.87
N ILE A 224 6.54 88.04 32.45
CA ILE A 224 7.40 88.84 33.32
C ILE A 224 7.05 90.30 33.01
N LEU A 225 6.52 91.01 33.99
CA LEU A 225 6.15 92.43 33.91
C LEU A 225 7.27 93.31 34.45
#